data_AF-A0A2N5DPZ4-F1
#
_entry.id   AF-A0A2N5DPZ4-F1
#
_cell.length_a   1.000
_cell.length_b   1.000
_cell.length_c   1.000
_cell.angle_alpha   90.00
_cell.angle_beta   90.00
_cell.angle_gamma   90.00
#
_symmetry.space_group_name_H-M   'P 1'
#
loop_
_entity.id
_entity.type
_entity.pdbx_description
1 polymer ?
#
loop_
_entity_poly.entity_id
_entity_poly.type
_entity_poly.pdbx_seq_one_letter_code
_entity_poly.pdbx_strand_id
1 'polypeptide(L)'
;MSRDPRIKRHCPFCSERDHLHIVDRGALRPIIRDGATVLDPDGTEELEEVDGAFCQVCSASAPLDVWNNEVTPDTYAILRDIDLPTEPV
;
A
#
# COMPACT_ATOMS: atom_id res chain seq x y z
N MET A 1 1.54 -16.03 -19.74
CA MET A 1 0.78 -14.84 -19.26
C MET A 1 1.77 -13.69 -19.18
N SER A 2 1.46 -12.54 -19.80
CA SER A 2 2.35 -11.38 -19.73
C SER A 2 2.16 -10.73 -18.36
N ARG A 3 3.22 -10.64 -17.57
CA ARG A 3 3.22 -9.85 -16.34
C ARG A 3 2.94 -8.39 -16.70
N ASP A 4 2.06 -7.74 -15.93
CA ASP A 4 1.85 -6.30 -16.07
C ASP A 4 3.19 -5.59 -15.86
N PRO A 5 3.66 -4.75 -16.81
CA PRO A 5 4.96 -4.10 -16.73
C PRO A 5 5.09 -3.15 -15.53
N ARG A 6 3.98 -2.76 -14.90
CA ARG A 6 3.96 -1.96 -13.68
C ARG A 6 4.46 -2.73 -12.45
N ILE A 7 4.38 -4.07 -12.45
CA ILE A 7 4.90 -4.90 -11.35
C ILE A 7 6.37 -5.24 -11.61
N LYS A 8 7.27 -4.57 -10.90
CA LYS A 8 8.72 -4.68 -11.08
C LYS A 8 9.34 -5.77 -10.21
N ARG A 9 8.65 -6.20 -9.15
CA ARG A 9 9.17 -7.12 -8.13
C ARG A 9 8.27 -8.35 -7.94
N HIS A 10 8.87 -9.42 -7.42
CA HIS A 10 8.12 -10.62 -6.99
C HIS A 10 7.38 -10.33 -5.69
N CYS A 11 6.46 -11.21 -5.28
CA CYS A 11 5.80 -11.05 -4.00
C CYS A 11 6.83 -10.99 -2.86
N PRO A 12 6.85 -9.91 -2.05
CA PRO A 12 7.84 -9.80 -0.97
C PRO A 12 7.58 -10.78 0.19
N PHE A 13 6.39 -11.40 0.25
CA PHE A 13 5.99 -12.31 1.32
C PHE A 13 6.23 -13.78 0.98
N CYS A 14 5.88 -14.21 -0.23
CA CYS A 14 5.98 -15.62 -0.66
C CYS A 14 6.91 -15.84 -1.86
N SER A 15 7.55 -14.80 -2.38
CA SER A 15 8.42 -14.83 -3.58
C SER A 15 7.73 -15.26 -4.88
N GLU A 16 6.40 -15.36 -4.90
CA GLU A 16 5.62 -15.70 -6.10
C GLU A 16 5.86 -14.70 -7.25
N ARG A 17 5.91 -15.24 -8.46
CA ARG A 17 6.33 -14.52 -9.66
C ARG A 17 5.14 -14.30 -10.60
N ASP A 18 4.36 -15.33 -10.90
CA ASP A 18 3.49 -15.32 -12.07
C ASP A 18 2.04 -14.98 -11.74
N HIS A 19 1.65 -15.14 -10.48
CA HIS A 19 0.28 -14.93 -9.99
C HIS A 19 0.10 -13.57 -9.29
N LEU A 20 0.64 -12.52 -9.92
CA LEU A 20 0.58 -11.13 -9.45
C LEU A 20 -0.29 -10.30 -10.39
N HIS A 21 -1.19 -9.50 -9.81
CA HIS A 21 -2.17 -8.70 -10.56
C HIS A 21 -2.18 -7.26 -10.05
N ILE A 22 -2.45 -6.31 -10.95
CA ILE A 22 -2.77 -4.95 -10.54
C ILE A 22 -4.26 -4.88 -10.22
N VAL A 23 -4.57 -4.17 -9.14
CA VAL A 23 -5.92 -3.73 -8.81
C VAL A 23 -5.92 -2.21 -8.90
N ASP A 24 -6.49 -1.68 -9.98
CA ASP A 24 -6.58 -0.23 -10.17
C ASP A 24 -7.50 0.36 -9.08
N ARG A 25 -7.06 1.42 -8.40
CA ARG A 25 -7.75 2.01 -7.23
C ARG A 25 -8.12 0.98 -6.15
N GLY A 26 -7.30 -0.07 -6.01
CA GLY A 26 -7.54 -1.21 -5.12
C GLY A 26 -6.85 -1.15 -3.78
N ALA A 27 -6.02 -0.13 -3.54
CA ALA A 27 -5.32 0.07 -2.29
C ALA A 27 -5.60 1.48 -1.75
N LEU A 28 -5.65 1.60 -0.43
CA LEU A 28 -5.72 2.88 0.27
C LEU A 28 -4.35 3.26 0.78
N ARG A 29 -4.02 4.54 0.66
CA ARG A 29 -2.76 5.11 1.12
C ARG A 29 -3.05 6.44 1.84
N PRO A 30 -2.46 6.71 3.01
CA PRO A 30 -2.59 8.02 3.63
C PRO A 30 -1.96 9.12 2.77
N ILE A 31 -2.61 10.28 2.73
CA ILE A 31 -2.12 11.45 2.04
C ILE A 31 -1.02 12.10 2.89
N ILE A 32 0.16 12.31 2.31
CA ILE A 32 1.28 12.98 2.98
C ILE A 32 1.47 14.38 2.40
N ARG A 33 1.49 15.39 3.28
CA ARG A 33 1.78 16.79 2.94
C ARG A 33 2.83 17.35 3.89
N ASP A 34 3.88 17.96 3.32
CA ASP A 34 4.98 18.55 4.07
C ASP A 34 5.65 17.59 5.08
N GLY A 35 5.67 16.29 4.76
CA GLY A 35 6.27 15.25 5.59
C GLY A 35 5.38 14.73 6.73
N ALA A 36 4.11 15.13 6.79
CA ALA A 36 3.14 14.64 7.77
C ALA A 36 1.90 14.05 7.08
N THR A 37 1.24 13.10 7.75
CA THR A 37 -0.05 12.58 7.31
C THR A 37 -1.12 13.65 7.46
N VAL A 38 -1.96 13.80 6.44
CA VAL A 38 -3.12 14.69 6.48
C VAL A 38 -4.23 14.00 7.26
N LEU A 39 -4.84 14.72 8.19
CA LEU A 39 -5.94 14.23 9.01
C LEU A 39 -7.23 14.96 8.67
N ASP A 40 -8.33 14.23 8.68
CA ASP A 40 -9.69 14.75 8.66
C ASP A 40 -10.01 15.52 9.96
N PRO A 41 -11.07 16.34 9.98
CA PRO A 41 -11.45 17.11 11.17
C PRO A 41 -11.76 16.28 12.42
N ASP A 42 -12.06 14.98 12.26
CA ASP A 42 -12.29 14.02 13.34
C ASP A 42 -10.99 13.34 13.83
N GLY A 43 -9.85 13.68 13.23
CA GLY A 43 -8.53 13.13 13.56
C GLY A 43 -8.20 11.81 12.86
N THR A 44 -9.07 11.32 11.96
CA THR A 44 -8.76 10.15 11.13
C THR A 44 -7.84 10.52 9.97
N GLU A 45 -7.08 9.57 9.43
CA GLU A 45 -6.20 9.83 8.29
C GLU A 45 -7.00 10.04 7.01
N GLU A 46 -6.68 11.10 6.27
CA GLU A 46 -7.19 11.27 4.92
C GLU A 46 -6.49 10.25 4.00
N LEU A 47 -7.27 9.40 3.33
CA LEU A 47 -6.76 8.34 2.47
C LEU A 47 -7.05 8.64 1.00
N GLU A 48 -6.09 8.33 0.12
CA GLU A 48 -6.27 8.29 -1.32
C GLU A 48 -6.32 6.86 -1.84
N GLU A 49 -7.14 6.64 -2.87
CA GLU A 49 -7.15 5.39 -3.62
C GLU A 49 -6.03 5.37 -4.65
N VAL A 50 -5.21 4.33 -4.60
CA VAL A 50 -4.07 4.13 -5.50
C VAL A 50 -4.12 2.75 -6.13
N ASP A 51 -3.37 2.57 -7.21
CA ASP A 51 -3.15 1.27 -7.81
C ASP A 51 -2.42 0.36 -6.80
N GLY A 52 -2.93 -0.86 -6.63
CA GLY A 52 -2.36 -1.88 -5.77
C GLY A 52 -1.82 -3.06 -6.57
N ALA A 53 -0.86 -3.76 -6.00
CA ALA A 53 -0.48 -5.10 -6.43
C ALA A 53 -1.10 -6.14 -5.50
N PHE A 54 -1.62 -7.24 -6.07
CA PHE A 54 -2.21 -8.36 -5.35
C PHE A 54 -1.56 -9.67 -5.76
N CYS A 55 -1.16 -10.49 -4.78
CA CYS A 55 -0.68 -11.85 -5.01
C CYS A 55 -1.79 -12.87 -4.75
N GLN A 56 -2.17 -13.64 -5.78
CA GLN A 56 -3.20 -14.68 -5.65
C GLN A 56 -2.76 -15.88 -4.80
N VAL A 57 -1.45 -16.07 -4.58
CA VAL A 57 -0.93 -17.23 -3.83
C VAL A 57 -1.01 -17.00 -2.33
N CYS A 58 -0.58 -15.85 -1.84
CA CYS A 58 -0.58 -15.54 -0.41
C CYS A 58 -1.62 -14.49 0.00
N SER A 59 -2.44 -14.03 -0.95
CA SER A 59 -3.46 -12.98 -0.76
C SER A 59 -2.91 -11.64 -0.26
N ALA A 60 -1.59 -11.43 -0.35
CA ALA A 60 -0.99 -10.16 0.03
C ALA A 60 -1.37 -9.08 -0.97
N SER A 61 -1.70 -7.89 -0.44
CA SER A 61 -1.91 -6.68 -1.23
C SER A 61 -1.12 -5.53 -0.63
N ALA A 62 -0.63 -4.63 -1.49
CA ALA A 62 -0.06 -3.36 -1.07
C ALA A 62 -0.19 -2.34 -2.21
N PRO A 63 -0.12 -1.03 -1.91
CA PRO A 63 0.11 -0.01 -2.93
C PRO A 63 1.28 -0.38 -3.85
N LEU A 64 1.14 -0.09 -5.14
CA LEU A 64 2.07 -0.56 -6.16
C LEU A 64 3.49 0.00 -5.99
N ASP A 65 3.60 1.26 -5.59
CA ASP A 65 4.85 1.94 -5.25
C ASP A 65 5.55 1.28 -4.04
N VAL A 66 4.79 0.91 -3.02
CA VAL A 66 5.27 0.14 -1.86
C VAL A 66 5.73 -1.25 -2.30
N TRP A 67 4.92 -1.95 -3.10
CA TRP A 67 5.23 -3.28 -3.62
C TRP A 67 6.54 -3.29 -4.42
N ASN A 68 6.75 -2.26 -5.23
CA ASN A 68 7.94 -2.08 -6.05
C ASN A 68 9.12 -1.48 -5.28
N ASN A 69 8.95 -1.10 -4.00
CA ASN A 69 9.95 -0.44 -3.17
C ASN A 69 10.44 0.89 -3.79
N GLU A 70 9.48 1.65 -4.32
CA GLU A 70 9.67 2.99 -4.90
C GLU A 70 9.46 4.10 -3.86
N VAL A 71 8.86 3.76 -2.72
CA VAL A 71 8.83 4.58 -1.51
C VAL A 71 9.78 4.01 -0.46
N THR A 72 10.35 4.88 0.37
CA THR A 72 11.24 4.43 1.46
C THR A 72 10.42 3.78 2.58
N PRO A 73 11.02 2.85 3.34
CA PRO A 73 10.39 2.31 4.54
C PRO A 73 9.99 3.40 5.54
N ASP A 74 10.75 4.49 5.65
CA ASP A 74 10.43 5.62 6.54
C ASP A 74 9.18 6.37 6.05
N THR A 75 9.06 6.61 4.74
CA THR A 75 7.83 7.17 4.16
C THR A 75 6.66 6.23 4.39
N TYR A 76 6.86 4.92 4.25
CA TYR A 76 5.81 3.93 4.52
C TYR A 76 5.48 3.75 6.01
N ALA A 77 6.46 3.93 6.90
CA ALA A 77 6.26 3.96 8.33
C ALA A 77 5.43 5.17 8.71
N ILE A 78 5.73 6.37 8.18
CA ILE A 78 4.85 7.56 8.34
C ILE A 78 3.44 7.27 7.82
N LEU A 79 3.30 6.50 6.72
CA LEU A 79 2.01 6.03 6.18
C LEU A 79 1.33 4.92 7.03
N ARG A 80 1.93 4.43 8.11
CA ARG A 80 1.34 3.42 9.02
C ARG A 80 1.39 3.81 10.50
N ASP A 81 2.17 4.82 10.89
CA ASP A 81 2.49 5.16 12.28
C ASP A 81 1.47 6.06 12.97
N ILE A 82 0.26 6.18 12.43
CA ILE A 82 -0.89 6.62 13.22
C ILE A 82 -1.63 5.37 13.64
N ASP A 83 -1.23 4.88 14.81
CA ASP A 83 -1.93 3.88 15.60
C ASP A 83 -3.41 4.28 15.69
N LEU A 84 -4.27 3.63 14.90
CA LEU A 84 -5.72 3.70 15.14
C LEU A 84 -5.91 3.18 16.57
N PRO A 85 -6.56 3.94 17.48
CA PRO A 85 -6.81 3.44 18.82
C PRO A 85 -7.56 2.12 18.70
N THR A 86 -6.89 1.02 19.07
CA THR A 86 -7.51 -0.28 19.24
C THR A 86 -8.29 -0.27 20.55
N GLU A 87 -9.35 0.54 20.60
CA GLU A 87 -10.37 0.40 21.63
C GLU A 87 -11.73 0.19 20.97
N PRO A 88 -12.39 -0.96 21.22
CA PRO A 88 -13.79 -1.13 20.84
C PRO A 88 -14.64 -0.23 21.75
N VAL A 89 -15.49 0.61 21.14
CA VAL A 89 -16.66 1.19 21.81
C VAL A 89 -17.82 0.20 21.73
#